data_AF-A0A7V3F922-F1
#
_entry.id   AF-A0A7V3F922-F1
#
_cell.length_a   1.000
_cell.length_b   1.000
_cell.length_c   1.000
_cell.angle_alpha   90.00
_cell.angle_beta   90.00
_cell.angle_gamma   90.00
#
_symmetry.space_group_name_H-M   'P 1'
#
loop_
_entity.id
_entity.type
_entity.pdbx_description
1 polymer ?
#
loop_
_entity_poly.entity_id
_entity_poly.type
_entity_poly.pdbx_seq_one_letter_code
_entity_poly.pdbx_strand_id
1 'polypeptide(L)'
;RYGLDRVERVMDIAFAIDRHLDVHKGIGRKPYPVREVVERERKAHRYDDIFGEEGFAVTRVVVGESIPPHPEKDLLWFFAQYAPLEPWERDVLEIVRTESYYFYPQFATKILNEGWATYWHAELLQHYAGLTPSETIDFGVLHAGVVNPGHRLSINPYFLGYRILVDVQRRWDKLYAAGQSAITGQEKLFEIRTHENDVSLLSNYLTQELVDELDLFAYGYACEHGPQGQKPCQKCGEIAIQSRKREDVVYSLVAPRFNYGAPKITVAHVNADGSLLLEHERTDLGPLDLTYAEKTLAYLHELWKKPVHLKTFNSRNEATTLTYSAAGIEVGR
;
A
#
# COMPACT_ATOMS: atom_id res chain seq x y z
N ARG A 1 -26.92 1.38 -20.83
CA ARG A 1 -27.15 2.83 -20.57
C ARG A 1 -25.88 3.66 -20.76
N TYR A 2 -24.69 3.20 -20.33
CA TYR A 2 -23.45 4.00 -20.42
C TYR A 2 -22.33 3.39 -21.29
N GLY A 3 -22.52 2.18 -21.85
CA GLY A 3 -21.53 1.44 -22.63
C GLY A 3 -20.56 0.64 -21.73
N LEU A 4 -20.10 -0.53 -22.18
CA LEU A 4 -19.20 -1.39 -21.39
C LEU A 4 -17.84 -0.70 -21.20
N ASP A 5 -17.23 -0.27 -22.30
CA ASP A 5 -15.89 0.32 -22.33
C ASP A 5 -15.75 1.53 -21.39
N ARG A 6 -16.81 2.32 -21.25
CA ARG A 6 -16.82 3.51 -20.39
C ARG A 6 -16.82 3.13 -18.91
N VAL A 7 -17.54 2.07 -18.53
CA VAL A 7 -17.56 1.57 -17.15
C VAL A 7 -16.23 0.91 -16.81
N GLU A 8 -15.72 0.06 -17.71
CA GLU A 8 -14.41 -0.57 -17.56
C GLU A 8 -13.31 0.47 -17.37
N ARG A 9 -13.34 1.56 -18.13
CA ARG A 9 -12.37 2.65 -17.99
C ARG A 9 -12.36 3.29 -16.59
N VAL A 10 -13.53 3.52 -16.01
CA VAL A 10 -13.64 4.07 -14.64
C VAL A 10 -13.16 3.05 -13.60
N MET A 11 -13.49 1.77 -13.81
CA MET A 11 -13.01 0.68 -12.95
C MET A 11 -11.49 0.53 -13.02
N ASP A 12 -10.88 0.60 -14.20
CA ASP A 12 -9.43 0.56 -14.39
C ASP A 12 -8.74 1.67 -13.60
N ILE A 13 -9.28 2.89 -13.66
CA ILE A 13 -8.77 4.01 -12.87
C ILE A 13 -8.90 3.70 -11.37
N ALA A 14 -10.06 3.22 -10.94
CA ALA A 14 -10.32 2.91 -9.54
C ALA A 14 -9.35 1.85 -9.00
N PHE A 15 -9.14 0.77 -9.74
CA PHE A 15 -8.18 -0.29 -9.40
C PHE A 15 -6.72 0.18 -9.44
N ALA A 16 -6.38 1.21 -10.21
CA ALA A 16 -5.04 1.78 -10.19
C ALA A 16 -4.71 2.50 -8.86
N ILE A 17 -5.73 2.92 -8.10
CA ILE A 17 -5.57 3.69 -6.86
C ILE A 17 -6.21 3.03 -5.63
N ASP A 18 -6.74 1.81 -5.76
CA ASP A 18 -7.44 1.04 -4.73
C ASP A 18 -6.64 0.83 -3.43
N ARG A 19 -5.31 0.75 -3.51
CA ARG A 19 -4.42 0.62 -2.36
C ARG A 19 -4.23 1.93 -1.58
N HIS A 20 -4.65 3.07 -2.10
CA HIS A 20 -4.48 4.37 -1.46
C HIS A 20 -5.72 4.70 -0.61
N LEU A 21 -5.92 3.90 0.43
CA LEU A 21 -7.01 4.06 1.40
C LEU A 21 -6.50 4.51 2.76
N ASP A 22 -7.38 5.23 3.47
CA ASP A 22 -7.19 5.53 4.88
C ASP A 22 -8.12 4.66 5.73
N VAL A 23 -7.65 3.49 6.17
CA VAL A 23 -8.50 2.56 6.93
C VAL A 23 -8.97 3.13 8.27
N HIS A 24 -8.30 4.13 8.83
CA HIS A 24 -8.55 4.62 10.18
C HIS A 24 -9.75 5.56 10.27
N LYS A 25 -10.04 6.33 9.22
CA LYS A 25 -11.21 7.25 9.22
C LYS A 25 -12.52 6.56 8.78
N GLY A 26 -12.49 5.26 8.46
CA GLY A 26 -13.68 4.46 8.13
C GLY A 26 -14.37 4.81 6.79
N ILE A 27 -15.44 4.08 6.49
CA ILE A 27 -16.20 4.19 5.23
C ILE A 27 -17.09 5.44 5.24
N GLY A 28 -17.87 5.64 6.30
CA GLY A 28 -18.79 6.78 6.43
C GLY A 28 -18.08 8.02 6.93
N ARG A 29 -17.79 8.96 6.01
CA ARG A 29 -17.11 10.23 6.33
C ARG A 29 -17.94 11.41 5.90
N LYS A 30 -17.86 12.49 6.65
CA LYS A 30 -18.39 13.78 6.22
C LYS A 30 -17.43 14.41 5.21
N PRO A 31 -17.93 14.94 4.09
CA PRO A 31 -17.11 15.74 3.19
C PRO A 31 -16.51 16.95 3.92
N TYR A 32 -15.29 17.33 3.54
CA TYR A 32 -14.74 18.66 3.79
C TYR A 32 -15.64 19.76 3.24
N PRO A 33 -15.66 20.93 3.90
CA PRO A 33 -16.41 22.09 3.43
C PRO A 33 -15.97 22.49 2.02
N VAL A 34 -16.95 22.85 1.18
CA VAL A 34 -16.71 23.27 -0.20
C VAL A 34 -16.09 24.66 -0.21
N ARG A 35 -15.10 24.87 -1.08
CA ARG A 35 -14.52 26.20 -1.35
C ARG A 35 -15.45 27.00 -2.24
N GLU A 36 -15.67 28.26 -1.88
CA GLU A 36 -16.31 29.22 -2.77
C GLU A 36 -15.24 30.07 -3.45
N VAL A 37 -15.18 30.00 -4.78
CA VAL A 37 -14.38 30.93 -5.57
C VAL A 37 -15.20 32.21 -5.68
N VAL A 38 -14.86 33.20 -4.85
CA VAL A 38 -15.54 34.50 -4.88
C VAL A 38 -14.71 35.43 -5.77
N GLU A 39 -15.31 35.89 -6.86
CA GLU A 39 -14.71 36.98 -7.63
C GLU A 39 -14.81 38.26 -6.80
N ARG A 40 -13.67 38.79 -6.37
CA ARG A 40 -13.61 40.09 -5.69
C ARG A 40 -13.16 41.13 -6.70
N GLU A 41 -14.06 42.06 -7.00
CA GLU A 41 -13.68 43.25 -7.75
C GLU A 41 -12.80 44.14 -6.86
N ARG A 42 -11.50 44.25 -7.19
CA ARG A 42 -10.66 45.28 -6.60
C ARG A 42 -11.01 46.60 -7.27
N LYS A 43 -11.70 47.49 -6.56
CA LYS A 43 -11.88 48.88 -7.00
C LYS A 43 -10.52 49.58 -7.01
N ALA A 44 -10.16 50.18 -8.13
CA ALA A 44 -8.91 50.93 -8.25
C ALA A 44 -8.89 52.09 -7.24
N HIS A 45 -7.84 52.16 -6.43
CA HIS A 45 -7.58 53.29 -5.53
C HIS A 45 -6.79 54.38 -6.27
N ARG A 46 -6.95 55.63 -5.80
CA ARG A 46 -6.40 56.86 -6.43
C ARG A 46 -4.87 56.85 -6.67
N TYR A 47 -4.14 55.93 -6.03
CA TYR A 47 -2.67 55.87 -6.04
C TYR A 47 -2.12 54.53 -6.55
N ASP A 48 -2.96 53.65 -7.13
CA ASP A 48 -2.52 52.34 -7.66
C ASP A 48 -1.53 52.51 -8.85
N ASP A 49 -1.57 53.67 -9.51
CA ASP A 49 -0.65 54.08 -10.59
C ASP A 49 0.81 54.28 -10.14
N ILE A 50 1.05 54.57 -8.86
CA ILE A 50 2.39 54.77 -8.30
C ILE A 50 3.15 53.44 -8.16
N PHE A 51 2.44 52.33 -7.95
CA PHE A 51 3.03 51.01 -7.72
C PHE A 51 3.08 50.14 -8.99
N GLY A 52 2.69 50.68 -10.15
CA GLY A 52 2.69 49.95 -11.42
C GLY A 52 1.59 48.89 -11.53
N GLU A 53 0.54 48.98 -10.71
CA GLU A 53 -0.59 48.06 -10.75
C GLU A 53 -1.72 48.71 -11.57
N GLU A 54 -1.91 48.25 -12.82
CA GLU A 54 -2.97 48.79 -13.69
C GLU A 54 -4.37 48.52 -13.11
N GLY A 55 -5.26 49.51 -13.29
CA GLY A 55 -6.59 49.55 -12.69
C GLY A 55 -7.56 48.45 -13.14
N PHE A 56 -8.56 48.19 -12.29
CA PHE A 56 -9.60 47.17 -12.45
C PHE A 56 -9.06 45.76 -12.75
N ALA A 57 -8.35 45.18 -11.77
CA ALA A 57 -8.11 43.75 -11.75
C ALA A 57 -9.27 43.04 -11.04
N VAL A 58 -10.04 42.23 -11.77
CA VAL A 58 -10.89 41.20 -11.15
C VAL A 58 -9.96 40.13 -10.63
N THR A 59 -9.64 40.17 -9.34
CA THR A 59 -8.86 39.12 -8.69
C THR A 59 -9.81 38.06 -8.18
N ARG A 60 -9.65 36.84 -8.71
CA ARG A 60 -10.32 35.66 -8.18
C ARG A 60 -9.65 35.31 -6.86
N VAL A 61 -10.31 35.61 -5.76
CA VAL A 61 -9.83 35.25 -4.42
C VAL A 61 -10.59 34.01 -4.00
N VAL A 62 -9.87 32.91 -3.81
CA VAL A 62 -10.48 31.70 -3.25
C VAL A 62 -10.75 31.96 -1.77
N VAL A 63 -12.01 31.95 -1.37
CA VAL A 63 -12.44 32.15 0.01
C VAL A 63 -12.85 30.80 0.58
N GLY A 64 -12.14 30.34 1.60
CA GLY A 64 -12.38 29.05 2.26
C GLY A 64 -11.09 28.38 2.72
N GLU A 65 -11.24 27.35 3.54
CA GLU A 65 -10.10 26.57 4.06
C GLU A 65 -9.40 25.77 2.94
N SER A 66 -8.19 25.30 3.23
CA SER A 66 -7.48 24.33 2.39
C SER A 66 -8.35 23.11 2.08
N ILE A 67 -8.44 22.71 0.80
CA ILE A 67 -8.98 21.41 0.43
C ILE A 67 -7.83 20.54 -0.07
N PRO A 68 -7.55 19.40 0.57
CA PRO A 68 -8.03 18.99 1.89
C PRO A 68 -7.39 19.82 3.02
N PRO A 69 -7.98 19.86 4.24
CA PRO A 69 -7.44 20.63 5.37
C PRO A 69 -6.12 20.06 5.91
N HIS A 70 -5.92 18.75 5.71
CA HIS A 70 -4.69 18.03 5.96
C HIS A 70 -4.46 17.07 4.79
N PRO A 71 -3.22 16.60 4.54
CA PRO A 71 -2.96 15.65 3.45
C PRO A 71 -3.93 14.46 3.48
N GLU A 72 -4.67 14.24 2.39
CA GLU A 72 -5.68 13.17 2.31
C GLU A 72 -5.07 11.93 1.65
N LYS A 73 -5.10 10.81 2.37
CA LYS A 73 -4.56 9.54 1.89
C LYS A 73 -5.59 8.74 1.09
N ASP A 74 -6.88 8.84 1.41
CA ASP A 74 -7.95 8.11 0.73
C ASP A 74 -8.27 8.77 -0.62
N LEU A 75 -7.54 8.37 -1.66
CA LEU A 75 -7.65 8.95 -2.99
C LEU A 75 -9.03 8.66 -3.60
N LEU A 76 -9.51 7.42 -3.48
CA LEU A 76 -10.83 7.02 -4.01
C LEU A 76 -11.95 7.86 -3.40
N TRP A 77 -11.94 8.06 -2.07
CA TRP A 77 -12.91 8.92 -1.42
C TRP A 77 -12.79 10.38 -1.89
N PHE A 78 -11.56 10.91 -1.96
CA PHE A 78 -11.35 12.30 -2.37
C PHE A 78 -11.89 12.55 -3.79
N PHE A 79 -11.59 11.67 -4.75
CA PHE A 79 -12.09 11.82 -6.12
C PHE A 79 -13.61 11.61 -6.19
N ALA A 80 -14.18 10.64 -5.47
CA ALA A 80 -15.63 10.43 -5.46
C ALA A 80 -16.40 11.68 -4.97
N GLN A 81 -15.84 12.43 -4.02
CA GLN A 81 -16.51 13.61 -3.43
C GLN A 81 -16.23 14.92 -4.17
N TYR A 82 -15.01 15.13 -4.67
CA TYR A 82 -14.57 16.44 -5.19
C TYR A 82 -14.34 16.49 -6.69
N ALA A 83 -14.19 15.34 -7.36
CA ALA A 83 -13.96 15.34 -8.79
C ALA A 83 -15.26 15.62 -9.57
N PRO A 84 -15.16 16.25 -10.76
CA PRO A 84 -16.33 16.57 -11.59
C PRO A 84 -16.86 15.31 -12.33
N LEU A 85 -17.43 14.37 -11.57
CA LEU A 85 -17.89 13.07 -12.04
C LEU A 85 -19.42 13.01 -12.19
N GLU A 86 -19.90 12.21 -13.14
CA GLU A 86 -21.31 11.84 -13.24
C GLU A 86 -21.73 10.99 -12.02
N PRO A 87 -23.01 11.00 -11.61
CA PRO A 87 -23.45 10.27 -10.42
C PRO A 87 -23.06 8.79 -10.41
N TRP A 88 -23.20 8.10 -11.55
CA TRP A 88 -22.85 6.68 -11.66
C TRP A 88 -21.32 6.43 -11.61
N GLU A 89 -20.50 7.38 -12.07
CA GLU A 89 -19.02 7.25 -11.99
C GLU A 89 -18.58 7.30 -10.52
N ARG A 90 -19.23 8.14 -9.71
CA ARG A 90 -19.01 8.21 -8.26
C ARG A 90 -19.41 6.90 -7.59
N ASP A 91 -20.57 6.35 -7.95
CA ASP A 91 -21.05 5.08 -7.39
C ASP A 91 -20.02 3.96 -7.65
N VAL A 92 -19.41 3.91 -8.85
CA VAL A 92 -18.35 2.94 -9.17
C VAL A 92 -17.13 3.11 -8.26
N LEU A 93 -16.65 4.35 -8.06
CA LEU A 93 -15.52 4.61 -7.15
C LEU A 93 -15.85 4.21 -5.69
N GLU A 94 -17.07 4.46 -5.23
CA GLU A 94 -17.51 4.09 -3.89
C GLU A 94 -17.65 2.57 -3.70
N ILE A 95 -18.09 1.84 -4.73
CA ILE A 95 -18.13 0.38 -4.74
C ILE A 95 -16.71 -0.19 -4.61
N VAL A 96 -15.79 0.24 -5.48
CA VAL A 96 -14.40 -0.24 -5.46
C VAL A 96 -13.73 0.12 -4.14
N ARG A 97 -13.99 1.32 -3.62
CA ARG A 97 -13.53 1.71 -2.28
C ARG A 97 -14.05 0.75 -1.21
N THR A 98 -15.34 0.46 -1.19
CA THR A 98 -15.96 -0.44 -0.20
C THR A 98 -15.38 -1.86 -0.28
N GLU A 99 -15.18 -2.38 -1.49
CA GLU A 99 -14.52 -3.66 -1.73
C GLU A 99 -13.09 -3.65 -1.18
N SER A 100 -12.32 -2.60 -1.46
CA SER A 100 -10.95 -2.48 -0.99
C SER A 100 -10.85 -2.40 0.54
N TYR A 101 -11.83 -1.78 1.21
CA TYR A 101 -11.98 -1.84 2.67
C TYR A 101 -12.29 -3.25 3.19
N TYR A 102 -13.10 -4.02 2.47
CA TYR A 102 -13.42 -5.40 2.84
C TYR A 102 -12.19 -6.30 2.78
N PHE A 103 -11.35 -6.13 1.75
CA PHE A 103 -10.12 -6.91 1.58
C PHE A 103 -8.92 -6.40 2.39
N TYR A 104 -9.03 -5.23 3.02
CA TYR A 104 -7.95 -4.67 3.85
C TYR A 104 -7.38 -5.66 4.87
N PRO A 105 -8.20 -6.34 5.71
CA PRO A 105 -7.68 -7.29 6.68
C PRO A 105 -6.88 -8.42 6.02
N GLN A 106 -7.29 -8.88 4.84
CA GLN A 106 -6.59 -9.94 4.11
C GLN A 106 -5.19 -9.51 3.64
N PHE A 107 -5.00 -8.23 3.29
CA PHE A 107 -3.66 -7.70 3.02
C PHE A 107 -2.80 -7.60 4.28
N ALA A 108 -3.41 -7.21 5.40
CA ALA A 108 -2.70 -7.05 6.68
C ALA A 108 -2.33 -8.38 7.35
N THR A 109 -3.06 -9.45 7.05
CA THR A 109 -2.89 -10.77 7.68
C THR A 109 -2.57 -11.87 6.66
N LYS A 110 -1.99 -11.55 5.51
CA LYS A 110 -1.80 -12.51 4.43
C LYS A 110 -1.05 -13.78 4.87
N ILE A 111 0.10 -13.63 5.53
CA ILE A 111 0.91 -14.75 6.04
C ILE A 111 0.14 -15.49 7.13
N LEU A 112 -0.47 -14.77 8.08
CA LEU A 112 -1.22 -15.39 9.16
C LEU A 112 -2.44 -16.16 8.64
N ASN A 113 -3.22 -15.59 7.73
CA ASN A 113 -4.43 -16.17 7.17
C ASN A 113 -4.13 -17.41 6.33
N GLU A 114 -3.13 -17.33 5.44
CA GLU A 114 -2.68 -18.49 4.65
C GLU A 114 -2.07 -19.58 5.54
N GLY A 115 -1.24 -19.19 6.53
CA GLY A 115 -0.69 -20.10 7.52
C GLY A 115 -1.75 -20.77 8.38
N TRP A 116 -2.77 -20.03 8.82
CA TRP A 116 -3.89 -20.52 9.63
C TRP A 116 -4.71 -21.55 8.89
N ALA A 117 -5.07 -21.26 7.63
CA ALA A 117 -5.77 -22.22 6.78
C ALA A 117 -4.95 -23.50 6.59
N THR A 118 -3.66 -23.36 6.29
CA THR A 118 -2.73 -24.49 6.11
C THR A 118 -2.62 -25.34 7.36
N TYR A 119 -2.47 -24.70 8.52
CA TYR A 119 -2.39 -25.35 9.82
C TYR A 119 -3.64 -26.19 10.09
N TRP A 120 -4.84 -25.63 9.94
CA TRP A 120 -6.07 -26.36 10.19
C TRP A 120 -6.35 -27.44 9.15
N HIS A 121 -5.97 -27.24 7.88
CA HIS A 121 -6.07 -28.31 6.89
C HIS A 121 -5.23 -29.52 7.28
N ALA A 122 -3.99 -29.31 7.73
CA ALA A 122 -3.13 -30.38 8.23
C ALA A 122 -3.72 -31.03 9.49
N GLU A 123 -4.11 -30.21 10.47
CA GLU A 123 -4.61 -30.68 11.76
C GLU A 123 -5.91 -31.49 11.63
N LEU A 124 -6.89 -30.98 10.87
CA LEU A 124 -8.17 -31.65 10.68
C LEU A 124 -8.00 -32.99 9.96
N LEU A 125 -7.21 -33.03 8.90
CA LEU A 125 -6.99 -34.26 8.13
C LEU A 125 -6.15 -35.28 8.92
N GLN A 126 -5.20 -34.83 9.73
CA GLN A 126 -4.44 -35.72 10.62
C GLN A 126 -5.34 -36.40 11.67
N HIS A 127 -6.35 -35.69 12.19
CA HIS A 127 -7.26 -36.23 13.20
C HIS A 127 -8.50 -36.92 12.63
N TYR A 128 -8.72 -36.85 11.32
CA TYR A 128 -9.89 -37.43 10.70
C TYR A 128 -9.76 -38.95 10.53
N ALA A 129 -10.46 -39.69 11.39
CA ALA A 129 -10.43 -41.15 11.43
C ALA A 129 -10.98 -41.86 10.18
N GLY A 130 -11.62 -41.14 9.26
CA GLY A 130 -12.20 -41.70 8.03
C GLY A 130 -11.24 -41.81 6.85
N LEU A 131 -10.01 -41.29 6.95
CA LEU A 131 -9.02 -41.36 5.87
C LEU A 131 -8.38 -42.75 5.79
N THR A 132 -8.33 -43.30 4.57
CA THR A 132 -7.53 -44.47 4.29
C THR A 132 -6.04 -44.11 4.23
N PRO A 133 -5.12 -45.07 4.46
CA PRO A 133 -3.68 -44.81 4.37
C PRO A 133 -3.22 -44.25 3.01
N SER A 134 -3.89 -44.64 1.91
CA SER A 134 -3.59 -44.10 0.57
C SER A 134 -3.94 -42.61 0.49
N GLU A 135 -5.14 -42.23 0.94
CA GLU A 135 -5.58 -40.83 0.93
C GLU A 135 -4.73 -39.96 1.85
N THR A 136 -4.21 -40.50 2.96
CA THR A 136 -3.24 -39.79 3.82
C THR A 136 -1.95 -39.47 3.07
N ILE A 137 -1.44 -40.40 2.26
CA ILE A 137 -0.24 -40.18 1.43
C ILE A 137 -0.54 -39.14 0.34
N ASP A 138 -1.68 -39.27 -0.34
CA ASP A 138 -2.10 -38.34 -1.39
C ASP A 138 -2.24 -36.91 -0.82
N PHE A 139 -2.84 -36.77 0.36
CA PHE A 139 -2.89 -35.50 1.07
C PHE A 139 -1.49 -34.98 1.40
N GLY A 140 -0.59 -35.83 1.88
CA GLY A 140 0.79 -35.44 2.19
C GLY A 140 1.52 -34.85 0.98
N VAL A 141 1.35 -35.45 -0.20
CA VAL A 141 1.91 -34.94 -1.46
C VAL A 141 1.30 -33.59 -1.84
N LEU A 142 -0.02 -33.46 -1.76
CA LEU A 142 -0.72 -32.20 -2.05
C LEU A 142 -0.32 -31.08 -1.09
N HIS A 143 -0.28 -31.38 0.21
CA HIS A 143 0.11 -30.44 1.25
C HIS A 143 1.54 -29.97 1.05
N ALA A 144 2.50 -30.89 0.81
CA ALA A 144 3.89 -30.56 0.53
C ALA A 144 4.04 -29.66 -0.72
N GLY A 145 3.19 -29.85 -1.73
CA GLY A 145 3.12 -28.96 -2.89
C GLY A 145 2.69 -27.53 -2.53
N VAL A 146 1.70 -27.38 -1.65
CA VAL A 146 1.19 -26.08 -1.19
C VAL A 146 2.19 -25.39 -0.24
N VAL A 147 2.83 -26.13 0.66
CA VAL A 147 3.80 -25.59 1.64
C VAL A 147 5.24 -25.65 1.16
N ASN A 148 5.46 -25.64 -0.16
CA ASN A 148 6.81 -25.51 -0.71
C ASN A 148 7.38 -24.12 -0.36
N PRO A 149 8.62 -24.00 0.17
CA PRO A 149 9.27 -22.70 0.43
C PRO A 149 9.23 -21.71 -0.74
N GLY A 150 9.15 -22.20 -1.97
CA GLY A 150 9.05 -21.39 -3.19
C GLY A 150 10.41 -21.05 -3.78
N HIS A 151 10.49 -19.97 -4.54
CA HIS A 151 11.73 -19.49 -5.16
C HIS A 151 12.61 -18.76 -4.13
N ARG A 152 13.94 -18.84 -4.24
CA ARG A 152 14.90 -18.29 -3.25
C ARG A 152 14.72 -16.81 -2.87
N LEU A 153 14.10 -16.00 -3.73
CA LEU A 153 13.88 -14.56 -3.54
C LEU A 153 12.42 -14.19 -3.22
N SER A 154 11.56 -15.20 -3.13
CA SER A 154 10.14 -15.06 -2.84
C SER A 154 9.80 -15.91 -1.63
N ILE A 155 8.81 -15.48 -0.85
CA ILE A 155 8.33 -16.25 0.28
C ILE A 155 6.92 -16.69 -0.01
N ASN A 156 6.72 -18.00 0.09
CA ASN A 156 5.40 -18.59 0.13
C ASN A 156 4.75 -18.33 1.50
N PRO A 157 3.68 -17.53 1.59
CA PRO A 157 3.07 -17.21 2.88
C PRO A 157 2.39 -18.43 3.53
N TYR A 158 1.89 -19.39 2.75
CA TYR A 158 1.41 -20.68 3.25
C TYR A 158 2.51 -21.43 4.02
N PHE A 159 3.73 -21.49 3.48
CA PHE A 159 4.85 -22.16 4.13
C PHE A 159 5.31 -21.44 5.40
N LEU A 160 5.60 -20.14 5.30
CA LEU A 160 6.13 -19.37 6.43
C LEU A 160 5.12 -19.29 7.58
N GLY A 161 3.86 -18.96 7.27
CA GLY A 161 2.81 -18.87 8.27
C GLY A 161 2.56 -20.21 8.97
N TYR A 162 2.51 -21.31 8.22
CA TYR A 162 2.36 -22.65 8.78
C TYR A 162 3.50 -23.00 9.75
N ARG A 163 4.76 -22.76 9.36
CA ARG A 163 5.93 -23.08 10.20
C ARG A 163 5.97 -22.27 11.47
N ILE A 164 5.59 -20.99 11.43
CA ILE A 164 5.49 -20.14 12.62
C ILE A 164 4.42 -20.69 13.58
N LEU A 165 3.22 -21.02 13.09
CA LEU A 165 2.12 -21.50 13.94
C LEU A 165 2.44 -22.86 14.59
N VAL A 166 3.02 -23.80 13.83
CA VAL A 166 3.45 -25.11 14.36
C VAL A 166 4.51 -24.94 15.44
N ASP A 167 5.47 -24.04 15.25
CA ASP A 167 6.49 -23.75 16.25
C ASP A 167 5.89 -23.13 17.52
N VAL A 168 4.97 -22.17 17.38
CA VAL A 168 4.28 -21.54 18.50
C VAL A 168 3.53 -22.60 19.32
N GLN A 169 2.72 -23.43 18.67
CA GLN A 169 1.97 -24.49 19.35
C GLN A 169 2.91 -25.39 20.15
N ARG A 170 3.97 -25.90 19.50
CA ARG A 170 4.99 -26.75 20.13
C ARG A 170 5.65 -26.09 21.33
N ARG A 171 5.98 -24.80 21.27
CA ARG A 171 6.60 -24.07 22.37
C ARG A 171 5.64 -23.88 23.54
N TRP A 172 4.40 -23.46 23.27
CA TRP A 172 3.42 -23.24 24.32
C TRP A 172 2.94 -24.55 24.97
N ASP A 173 2.83 -25.65 24.23
CA ASP A 173 2.52 -26.96 24.81
C ASP A 173 3.62 -27.42 25.78
N LYS A 174 4.89 -27.17 25.46
CA LYS A 174 6.01 -27.43 26.39
C LYS A 174 5.94 -26.55 27.64
N LEU A 175 5.63 -25.26 27.49
CA LEU A 175 5.49 -24.35 28.63
C LEU A 175 4.31 -24.73 29.52
N TYR A 176 3.19 -25.13 28.92
CA TYR A 176 2.01 -25.61 29.64
C TYR A 176 2.32 -26.89 30.43
N ALA A 177 2.96 -27.87 29.79
CA ALA A 177 3.39 -29.11 30.45
C ALA A 177 4.38 -28.87 31.60
N ALA A 178 5.20 -27.81 31.50
CA ALA A 178 6.12 -27.39 32.56
C ALA A 178 5.46 -26.52 33.65
N GLY A 179 4.17 -26.19 33.55
CA GLY A 179 3.46 -25.30 34.47
C GLY A 179 3.86 -23.83 34.37
N GLN A 180 4.56 -23.42 33.31
CA GLN A 180 5.05 -22.06 33.08
C GLN A 180 4.07 -21.20 32.27
N SER A 181 3.11 -21.84 31.58
CA SER A 181 2.02 -21.17 30.87
C SER A 181 0.67 -21.62 31.43
N ALA A 182 -0.26 -20.69 31.59
CA ALA A 182 -1.65 -21.00 31.98
C ALA A 182 -2.49 -21.54 30.80
N ILE A 183 -2.02 -21.32 29.57
CA ILE A 183 -2.72 -21.69 28.33
C ILE A 183 -1.91 -22.71 27.52
N THR A 184 -2.62 -23.59 26.84
CA THR A 184 -2.09 -24.59 25.89
C THR A 184 -1.59 -23.92 24.60
N GLY A 185 -0.84 -24.67 23.79
CA GLY A 185 -0.43 -24.23 22.46
C GLY A 185 -1.62 -23.90 21.57
N GLN A 186 -2.66 -24.74 21.59
CA GLN A 186 -3.86 -24.51 20.80
C GLN A 186 -4.60 -23.23 21.21
N GLU A 187 -4.77 -22.97 22.50
CA GLU A 187 -5.36 -21.72 23.00
C GLU A 187 -4.52 -20.50 22.58
N LYS A 188 -3.19 -20.61 22.61
CA LYS A 188 -2.31 -19.55 22.14
C LYS A 188 -2.49 -19.26 20.65
N LEU A 189 -2.69 -20.28 19.82
CA LEU A 189 -2.97 -20.07 18.39
C LEU A 189 -4.27 -19.28 18.16
N PHE A 190 -5.32 -19.56 18.93
CA PHE A 190 -6.56 -18.78 18.87
C PHE A 190 -6.40 -17.34 19.35
N GLU A 191 -5.56 -17.11 20.37
CA GLU A 191 -5.18 -15.76 20.82
C GLU A 191 -4.47 -14.99 19.70
N ILE A 192 -3.49 -15.61 19.05
CA ILE A 192 -2.75 -15.04 17.91
C ILE A 192 -3.71 -14.66 16.79
N ARG A 193 -4.58 -15.59 16.37
CA ARG A 193 -5.57 -15.33 15.31
C ARG A 193 -6.48 -14.14 15.62
N THR A 194 -6.74 -13.87 16.91
CA THR A 194 -7.66 -12.83 17.34
C THR A 194 -7.00 -11.45 17.42
N HIS A 195 -5.71 -11.39 17.77
CA HIS A 195 -5.04 -10.12 18.12
C HIS A 195 -3.89 -9.73 17.20
N GLU A 196 -3.34 -10.65 16.40
CA GLU A 196 -2.12 -10.42 15.65
C GLU A 196 -2.41 -10.14 14.16
N ASN A 197 -1.55 -9.33 13.53
CA ASN A 197 -1.45 -9.18 12.08
C ASN A 197 -0.09 -9.67 11.59
N ASP A 198 0.22 -9.61 10.29
CA ASP A 198 1.50 -10.13 9.78
C ASP A 198 2.72 -9.42 10.40
N VAL A 199 2.62 -8.11 10.66
CA VAL A 199 3.71 -7.32 11.25
C VAL A 199 3.99 -7.81 12.66
N SER A 200 2.95 -7.92 13.50
CA SER A 200 3.09 -8.34 14.89
C SER A 200 3.38 -9.83 15.00
N LEU A 201 2.81 -10.68 14.13
CA LEU A 201 3.11 -12.11 14.04
C LEU A 201 4.60 -12.34 13.82
N LEU A 202 5.19 -11.71 12.80
CA LEU A 202 6.61 -11.86 12.50
C LEU A 202 7.47 -11.27 13.62
N SER A 203 7.09 -10.09 14.12
CA SER A 203 7.86 -9.39 15.17
C SER A 203 7.81 -10.08 16.53
N ASN A 204 6.78 -10.87 16.83
CA ASN A 204 6.60 -11.53 18.12
C ASN A 204 7.00 -13.01 18.08
N TYR A 205 6.76 -13.71 16.97
CA TYR A 205 6.84 -15.18 16.92
C TYR A 205 7.85 -15.75 15.91
N LEU A 206 8.41 -14.94 15.00
CA LEU A 206 9.56 -15.39 14.20
C LEU A 206 10.83 -15.30 15.05
N THR A 207 11.31 -16.45 15.53
CA THR A 207 12.52 -16.54 16.37
C THR A 207 13.79 -16.71 15.51
N GLN A 208 14.96 -16.49 16.11
CA GLN A 208 16.23 -16.72 15.40
C GLN A 208 16.41 -18.20 15.03
N GLU A 209 15.98 -19.12 15.90
CA GLU A 209 16.04 -20.55 15.63
C GLU A 209 15.21 -20.93 14.41
N LEU A 210 14.02 -20.33 14.25
CA LEU A 210 13.21 -20.52 13.04
C LEU A 210 13.85 -19.91 11.80
N VAL A 211 14.46 -18.73 11.92
CA VAL A 211 15.19 -18.09 10.82
C VAL A 211 16.31 -19.00 10.31
N ASP A 212 17.06 -19.62 11.23
CA ASP A 212 18.15 -20.54 10.90
C ASP A 212 17.61 -21.87 10.35
N GLU A 213 16.55 -22.44 10.94
CA GLU A 213 15.90 -23.68 10.51
C GLU A 213 15.31 -23.57 9.09
N LEU A 214 14.83 -22.39 8.73
CA LEU A 214 14.20 -22.10 7.44
C LEU A 214 15.19 -21.51 6.41
N ASP A 215 16.46 -21.29 6.77
CA ASP A 215 17.49 -20.58 5.99
C ASP A 215 16.97 -19.25 5.41
N LEU A 216 16.29 -18.46 6.26
CA LEU A 216 15.80 -17.13 5.88
C LEU A 216 16.93 -16.10 5.93
N PHE A 217 16.93 -15.18 4.97
CA PHE A 217 17.92 -14.13 4.87
C PHE A 217 17.35 -12.85 4.26
N ALA A 218 17.85 -11.71 4.71
CA ALA A 218 17.64 -10.43 4.05
C ALA A 218 18.61 -10.30 2.88
N TYR A 219 18.10 -9.93 1.71
CA TYR A 219 18.89 -9.72 0.50
C TYR A 219 18.68 -8.30 -0.03
N GLY A 220 19.65 -7.83 -0.79
CA GLY A 220 19.59 -6.54 -1.47
C GLY A 220 20.69 -6.44 -2.51
N TYR A 221 20.82 -5.27 -3.12
CA TYR A 221 21.91 -5.04 -4.07
C TYR A 221 23.26 -5.03 -3.35
N ALA A 222 24.26 -5.68 -3.95
CA ALA A 222 25.64 -5.71 -3.46
C ALA A 222 26.33 -4.34 -3.53
N CYS A 223 25.72 -3.40 -4.25
CA CYS A 223 26.22 -2.04 -4.43
C CYS A 223 25.05 -1.05 -4.48
N GLU A 224 25.18 0.07 -3.76
CA GLU A 224 24.18 1.14 -3.71
C GLU A 224 24.29 2.13 -4.89
N HIS A 225 25.37 2.07 -5.67
CA HIS A 225 25.45 2.84 -6.91
C HIS A 225 24.42 2.25 -7.88
N GLY A 226 23.35 2.99 -8.15
CA GLY A 226 22.40 2.61 -9.20
C GLY A 226 23.12 2.44 -10.56
N PRO A 227 22.46 1.86 -11.58
CA PRO A 227 23.06 1.61 -12.90
C PRO A 227 23.58 2.87 -13.63
N GLN A 228 23.38 4.06 -13.06
CA GLN A 228 23.80 5.36 -13.58
C GLN A 228 25.03 5.97 -12.87
N GLY A 229 25.72 5.22 -12.02
CA GLY A 229 26.99 5.66 -11.43
C GLY A 229 28.09 5.76 -12.50
N GLN A 230 28.83 6.88 -12.53
CA GLN A 230 29.92 7.15 -13.49
C GLN A 230 31.12 6.17 -13.41
N LYS A 231 31.09 5.15 -12.55
CA LYS A 231 32.15 4.15 -12.41
C LYS A 231 31.59 2.77 -12.78
N PRO A 232 32.24 2.01 -13.69
CA PRO A 232 31.87 0.64 -13.97
C PRO A 232 32.13 -0.21 -12.72
N CYS A 233 31.09 -0.40 -11.90
CA CYS A 233 31.13 -1.30 -10.76
C CYS A 233 30.65 -2.67 -11.24
N GLN A 234 31.54 -3.66 -11.21
CA GLN A 234 31.22 -5.03 -11.62
C GLN A 234 30.13 -5.69 -10.75
N LYS A 235 29.88 -5.15 -9.54
CA LYS A 235 28.87 -5.63 -8.58
C LYS A 235 27.55 -4.85 -8.64
N CYS A 236 27.43 -3.86 -9.52
CA CYS A 236 26.17 -3.13 -9.70
C CYS A 236 25.11 -4.05 -10.30
N GLY A 237 24.00 -4.24 -9.58
CA GLY A 237 22.91 -5.12 -10.00
C GLY A 237 23.03 -6.56 -9.50
N GLU A 238 24.13 -6.95 -8.84
CA GLU A 238 24.21 -8.25 -8.17
C GLU A 238 23.40 -8.24 -6.88
N ILE A 239 22.63 -9.31 -6.63
CA ILE A 239 21.91 -9.51 -5.37
C ILE A 239 22.85 -10.25 -4.40
N ALA A 240 23.08 -9.67 -3.24
CA ALA A 240 23.86 -10.27 -2.16
C ALA A 240 23.00 -10.47 -0.91
N ILE A 241 23.36 -11.48 -0.13
CA ILE A 241 22.82 -11.67 1.22
C ILE A 241 23.40 -10.56 2.09
N GLN A 242 22.53 -9.75 2.68
CA GLN A 242 22.91 -8.65 3.56
C GLN A 242 22.99 -9.10 5.01
N SER A 243 22.03 -9.90 5.47
CA SER A 243 21.98 -10.35 6.86
C SER A 243 21.14 -11.62 7.02
N ARG A 244 21.46 -12.38 8.08
CA ARG A 244 20.70 -13.53 8.58
C ARG A 244 20.18 -13.29 10.00
N LYS A 245 20.32 -12.07 10.52
CA LYS A 245 19.76 -11.70 11.82
C LYS A 245 18.25 -11.60 11.71
N ARG A 246 17.58 -12.10 12.75
CA ARG A 246 16.13 -12.11 12.85
C ARG A 246 15.52 -10.73 12.66
N GLU A 247 16.10 -9.67 13.20
CA GLU A 247 15.57 -8.29 13.05
C GLU A 247 15.58 -7.84 11.58
N ASP A 248 16.69 -8.08 10.87
CA ASP A 248 16.84 -7.69 9.47
C ASP A 248 15.93 -8.52 8.56
N VAL A 249 15.79 -9.82 8.85
CA VAL A 249 14.84 -10.70 8.16
C VAL A 249 13.42 -10.22 8.37
N VAL A 250 12.96 -10.01 9.61
CA VAL A 250 11.61 -9.49 9.90
C VAL A 250 11.36 -8.19 9.17
N TYR A 251 12.30 -7.25 9.22
CA TYR A 251 12.17 -5.97 8.52
C TYR A 251 12.05 -6.16 7.01
N SER A 252 12.86 -7.02 6.38
CA SER A 252 12.77 -7.31 4.95
C SER A 252 11.43 -7.92 4.52
N LEU A 253 10.78 -8.68 5.42
CA LEU A 253 9.45 -9.26 5.18
C LEU A 253 8.34 -8.25 5.35
N VAL A 254 8.46 -7.37 6.34
CA VAL A 254 7.43 -6.40 6.70
C VAL A 254 7.50 -5.16 5.82
N ALA A 255 8.69 -4.70 5.43
CA ALA A 255 8.87 -3.43 4.73
C ALA A 255 8.05 -3.31 3.44
N PRO A 256 8.02 -4.32 2.54
CA PRO A 256 7.19 -4.28 1.34
C PRO A 256 5.68 -4.34 1.61
N ARG A 257 5.26 -4.63 2.85
CA ARG A 257 3.85 -4.73 3.25
C ARG A 257 3.35 -3.43 3.90
N PHE A 258 4.24 -2.51 4.26
CA PHE A 258 3.82 -1.17 4.68
C PHE A 258 2.99 -0.53 3.58
N ASN A 259 1.88 0.10 3.97
CA ASN A 259 0.95 0.74 3.05
C ASN A 259 0.50 -0.16 1.88
N TYR A 260 0.32 -1.47 2.12
CA TYR A 260 -0.07 -2.48 1.11
C TYR A 260 0.93 -2.69 -0.03
N GLY A 261 2.20 -2.35 0.21
CA GLY A 261 3.21 -2.35 -0.83
C GLY A 261 2.96 -1.33 -1.93
N ALA A 262 2.11 -0.34 -1.66
CA ALA A 262 1.93 0.82 -2.51
C ALA A 262 2.69 2.03 -1.94
N PRO A 263 3.28 2.87 -2.80
CA PRO A 263 3.87 4.13 -2.35
C PRO A 263 2.83 4.98 -1.62
N LYS A 264 3.26 5.71 -0.59
CA LYS A 264 2.35 6.57 0.18
C LYS A 264 2.19 7.90 -0.53
N ILE A 265 1.10 8.03 -1.28
CA ILE A 265 0.72 9.25 -1.99
C ILE A 265 -0.50 9.86 -1.31
N THR A 266 -0.46 11.17 -1.11
CA THR A 266 -1.58 11.93 -0.51
C THR A 266 -1.93 13.13 -1.36
N VAL A 267 -3.20 13.53 -1.33
CA VAL A 267 -3.62 14.85 -1.85
C VAL A 267 -3.21 15.90 -0.83
N ALA A 268 -2.22 16.73 -1.18
CA ALA A 268 -1.74 17.78 -0.29
C ALA A 268 -2.64 19.01 -0.35
N HIS A 269 -2.98 19.48 -1.57
CA HIS A 269 -3.76 20.71 -1.75
C HIS A 269 -4.37 20.78 -3.16
N VAL A 270 -5.53 21.43 -3.29
CA VAL A 270 -6.10 21.88 -4.57
C VAL A 270 -5.76 23.35 -4.77
N ASN A 271 -4.99 23.69 -5.81
CA ASN A 271 -4.55 25.05 -6.08
C ASN A 271 -5.71 25.99 -6.48
N ALA A 272 -5.46 27.30 -6.51
CA ALA A 272 -6.49 28.30 -6.80
C ALA A 272 -6.99 28.26 -8.26
N ASP A 273 -6.16 27.82 -9.20
CA ASP A 273 -6.52 27.48 -10.59
C ASP A 273 -7.34 26.17 -10.68
N GLY A 274 -7.37 25.40 -9.59
CA GLY A 274 -7.99 24.09 -9.45
C GLY A 274 -7.10 22.94 -9.89
N SER A 275 -5.80 23.15 -10.12
CA SER A 275 -4.86 22.04 -10.30
C SER A 275 -4.71 21.24 -9.00
N LEU A 276 -4.50 19.93 -9.12
CA LEU A 276 -4.36 19.02 -7.98
C LEU A 276 -2.88 18.86 -7.62
N LEU A 277 -2.52 19.01 -6.35
CA LEU A 277 -1.19 18.70 -5.85
C LEU A 277 -1.21 17.40 -5.03
N LEU A 278 -0.49 16.41 -5.52
CA LEU A 278 -0.17 15.16 -4.87
C LEU A 278 1.25 15.20 -4.31
N GLU A 279 1.44 14.60 -3.14
CA GLU A 279 2.75 14.46 -2.51
C GLU A 279 3.04 13.00 -2.23
N HIS A 280 4.19 12.54 -2.74
CA HIS A 280 4.77 11.24 -2.43
C HIS A 280 5.63 11.34 -1.17
N GLU A 281 5.24 10.63 -0.11
CA GLU A 281 6.01 10.54 1.11
C GLU A 281 7.22 9.62 0.95
N ARG A 282 8.37 10.05 1.47
CA ARG A 282 9.60 9.26 1.43
C ARG A 282 9.45 8.07 2.37
N THR A 283 9.45 6.87 1.78
CA THR A 283 9.35 5.59 2.49
C THR A 283 10.41 4.61 1.97
N ASP A 284 10.54 3.47 2.63
CA ASP A 284 11.52 2.43 2.30
C ASP A 284 11.25 1.74 0.95
N LEU A 285 10.11 2.01 0.31
CA LEU A 285 9.79 1.53 -1.04
C LEU A 285 10.61 2.23 -2.14
N GLY A 286 11.29 3.33 -1.81
CA GLY A 286 12.17 4.03 -2.74
C GLY A 286 11.43 4.93 -3.75
N PRO A 287 12.11 5.34 -4.84
CA PRO A 287 11.52 6.23 -5.84
C PRO A 287 10.45 5.52 -6.67
N LEU A 288 9.52 6.30 -7.23
CA LEU A 288 8.46 5.77 -8.09
C LEU A 288 9.01 5.25 -9.42
N ASP A 289 8.43 4.17 -9.92
CA ASP A 289 8.59 3.78 -11.32
C ASP A 289 7.90 4.82 -12.20
N LEU A 290 8.68 5.47 -13.07
CA LEU A 290 8.18 6.57 -13.91
C LEU A 290 7.11 6.12 -14.90
N THR A 291 7.19 4.89 -15.42
CA THR A 291 6.23 4.35 -16.39
C THR A 291 4.87 4.12 -15.73
N TYR A 292 4.88 3.56 -14.52
CA TYR A 292 3.66 3.40 -13.73
C TYR A 292 3.11 4.75 -13.29
N ALA A 293 3.98 5.64 -12.79
CA ALA A 293 3.57 6.97 -12.34
C ALA A 293 2.91 7.78 -13.46
N GLU A 294 3.46 7.76 -14.68
CA GLU A 294 2.87 8.44 -15.84
C GLU A 294 1.47 7.94 -16.16
N LYS A 295 1.26 6.62 -16.22
CA LYS A 295 -0.05 6.03 -16.49
C LYS A 295 -1.06 6.35 -15.37
N THR A 296 -0.64 6.24 -14.11
CA THR A 296 -1.51 6.58 -12.97
C THR A 296 -1.87 8.07 -13.01
N LEU A 297 -0.94 8.97 -13.32
CA LEU A 297 -1.24 10.40 -13.44
C LEU A 297 -2.19 10.71 -14.60
N ALA A 298 -2.07 10.00 -15.73
CA ALA A 298 -3.02 10.12 -16.83
C ALA A 298 -4.45 9.74 -16.39
N TYR A 299 -4.58 8.65 -15.63
CA TYR A 299 -5.86 8.24 -15.05
C TYR A 299 -6.42 9.25 -14.04
N LEU A 300 -5.57 9.82 -13.18
CA LEU A 300 -6.00 10.84 -12.22
C LEU A 300 -6.44 12.14 -12.91
N HIS A 301 -5.73 12.55 -13.96
CA HIS A 301 -6.14 13.68 -14.80
C HIS A 301 -7.48 13.39 -15.51
N GLU A 302 -7.72 12.15 -15.93
CA GLU A 302 -8.99 11.75 -16.52
C GLU A 302 -10.17 11.90 -15.56
N LEU A 303 -10.01 11.60 -14.26
CA LEU A 303 -11.04 11.86 -13.24
C LEU A 303 -11.15 13.35 -12.90
N TRP A 304 -10.01 14.03 -12.71
CA TRP A 304 -9.97 15.40 -12.20
C TRP A 304 -10.28 16.47 -13.26
N LYS A 305 -10.05 16.17 -14.55
CA LYS A 305 -10.21 17.05 -15.72
C LYS A 305 -9.34 18.32 -15.74
N LYS A 306 -8.50 18.51 -14.73
CA LYS A 306 -7.54 19.62 -14.61
C LYS A 306 -6.12 19.08 -14.40
N PRO A 307 -5.07 19.91 -14.57
CA PRO A 307 -3.69 19.48 -14.37
C PRO A 307 -3.45 18.86 -12.98
N VAL A 308 -2.65 17.80 -12.95
CA VAL A 308 -2.26 17.08 -11.73
C VAL A 308 -0.74 17.16 -11.58
N HIS A 309 -0.29 17.66 -10.44
CA HIS A 309 1.12 17.77 -10.07
C HIS A 309 1.43 16.74 -8.98
N LEU A 310 2.48 15.95 -9.16
CA LEU A 310 2.99 15.00 -8.17
C LEU A 310 4.41 15.38 -7.79
N LYS A 311 4.58 15.87 -6.56
CA LYS A 311 5.91 16.03 -5.97
C LYS A 311 6.41 14.67 -5.53
N THR A 312 7.55 14.27 -6.05
CA THR A 312 8.22 13.00 -5.76
C THR A 312 9.74 13.22 -5.67
N PHE A 313 10.50 12.13 -5.59
CA PHE A 313 11.95 12.16 -5.54
C PHE A 313 12.55 11.13 -6.50
N ASN A 314 13.72 11.45 -7.05
CA ASN A 314 14.43 10.57 -7.97
C ASN A 314 15.35 9.59 -7.22
N SER A 315 16.06 8.72 -7.96
CA SER A 315 17.02 7.76 -7.41
C SER A 315 18.21 8.39 -6.69
N ARG A 316 18.47 9.69 -6.89
CA ARG A 316 19.48 10.48 -6.15
C ARG A 316 18.89 11.21 -4.95
N ASN A 317 17.63 10.94 -4.62
CA ASN A 317 16.89 11.54 -3.52
C ASN A 317 16.61 13.06 -3.69
N GLU A 318 16.78 13.59 -4.90
CA GLU A 318 16.46 14.97 -5.26
C GLU A 318 14.95 15.09 -5.51
N ALA A 319 14.36 16.20 -5.10
CA ALA A 319 12.94 16.47 -5.36
C ALA A 319 12.71 16.63 -6.87
N THR A 320 11.56 16.17 -7.35
CA THR A 320 11.15 16.28 -8.75
C THR A 320 9.64 16.40 -8.78
N THR A 321 9.10 17.20 -9.70
CA THR A 321 7.64 17.34 -9.85
C THR A 321 7.22 16.77 -11.20
N LEU A 322 6.38 15.75 -11.18
CA LEU A 322 5.74 15.21 -12.38
C LEU A 322 4.41 15.96 -12.57
N THR A 323 4.25 16.61 -13.71
CA THR A 323 3.00 17.30 -14.05
C THR A 323 2.35 16.59 -15.21
N TYR A 324 1.07 16.24 -15.09
CA TYR A 324 0.29 15.72 -16.20
C TYR A 324 -0.79 16.72 -16.57
N SER A 325 -0.83 17.08 -17.85
CA SER A 325 -1.81 17.99 -18.44
C SER A 325 -2.37 17.42 -19.76
N ALA A 326 -3.27 18.15 -20.41
CA ALA A 326 -3.78 17.76 -21.74
C ALA A 326 -2.66 17.64 -22.81
N ALA A 327 -1.49 18.23 -22.58
CA ALA A 327 -0.32 18.13 -23.47
C ALA A 327 0.56 16.89 -23.20
N GLY A 328 0.27 16.11 -22.15
CA GLY A 328 1.06 14.95 -21.72
C GLY A 328 1.80 15.19 -20.40
N ILE A 329 2.80 14.34 -20.11
CA ILE A 329 3.63 14.43 -18.91
C ILE A 329 4.81 15.39 -19.11
N GLU A 330 4.99 16.29 -18.14
CA GLU A 330 6.13 17.20 -18.03
C GLU A 330 6.87 16.92 -16.72
N VAL A 331 8.19 16.82 -16.79
CA VAL A 331 9.05 16.59 -15.62
C VAL A 331 9.74 17.90 -15.26
N GLY A 332 9.26 18.55 -14.21
CA GLY A 332 9.88 19.74 -13.62
C GLY A 332 10.93 19.37 -12.57
N ARG A 333 12.06 20.07 -12.58
CA ARG A 333 13.07 19.98 -11.51
C ARG A 333 12.78 20.94 -10.39
#